data_AF-A0A9X3IK65-F1
#
_entry.id   AF-A0A9X3IK65-F1
#
_cell.length_a   1.000
_cell.length_b   1.000
_cell.length_c   1.000
_cell.angle_alpha   90.00
_cell.angle_beta   90.00
_cell.angle_gamma   90.00
#
_symmetry.space_group_name_H-M   'P 1'
#
loop_
_entity.id
_entity.type
_entity.pdbx_description
1 polymer ?
#
loop_
_entity_poly.entity_id
_entity_poly.type
_entity_poly.pdbx_seq_one_letter_code
_entity_poly.pdbx_strand_id
1 'polypeptide(L)'
;MEVTSSSVIINSVIWISSLRESEQGVTRRIIEELDPFFHCKGVNFVLFEPQSADHLRVFLDQVEKEAREDGLRPIIHIDTHGGKDTGIHIVPSGEDLSWEEATDRFKRINVATKNNLCVVSLACYGFHIVSEMSISDRTPFYILAAPENTVSGGFVESTCPEFYRYVFTHLDIMGAYRRIFGDTLKIMHCEEVLLIVMAKYVRAGTIGKAKQERVEALISTVVNDIGPVGSETLKAMRKVAKEGIKPTQELLERYIGSFLMGRPVAYDIEKVKSIAATIPDPYADGKRKRPMPGL
;
A
#
# COMPACT_ATOMS: atom_id res chain seq x y z
N MET A 1 3.49 -6.36 17.43
CA MET A 1 4.43 -7.15 16.61
C MET A 1 5.51 -6.17 16.22
N GLU A 2 6.71 -6.27 16.78
CA GLU A 2 7.81 -5.37 16.41
C GLU A 2 8.37 -5.80 15.06
N VAL A 3 8.10 -4.99 14.03
CA VAL A 3 8.76 -5.08 12.73
C VAL A 3 10.10 -4.34 12.89
N THR A 4 11.20 -5.08 12.89
CA THR A 4 12.55 -4.51 13.01
C THR A 4 13.03 -3.97 11.65
N SER A 5 13.26 -2.65 11.63
CA SER A 5 13.89 -1.77 10.63
C SER A 5 13.27 -1.63 9.23
N SER A 6 12.01 -1.20 9.19
CA SER A 6 11.38 -0.58 8.01
C SER A 6 11.78 0.91 7.90
N SER A 7 13.08 1.23 7.71
CA SER A 7 13.56 2.62 7.73
C SER A 7 13.30 3.35 6.42
N VAL A 8 12.59 4.47 6.46
CA VAL A 8 12.45 5.38 5.30
C VAL A 8 13.44 6.52 5.39
N ILE A 9 13.92 6.99 4.25
CA ILE A 9 14.69 8.22 4.14
C ILE A 9 13.73 9.30 3.68
N ILE A 10 13.60 10.40 4.42
CA ILE A 10 12.70 11.50 4.04
C ILE A 10 13.53 12.77 3.95
N ASN A 11 13.49 13.43 2.79
CA ASN A 11 14.19 14.71 2.57
C ASN A 11 13.26 15.85 2.17
N SER A 12 11.97 15.57 1.95
CA SER A 12 10.99 16.58 1.63
C SER A 12 9.58 16.26 2.13
N VAL A 13 8.78 17.31 2.29
CA VAL A 13 7.33 17.23 2.46
C VAL A 13 6.68 18.02 1.33
N ILE A 14 5.80 17.35 0.60
CA ILE A 14 4.99 17.96 -0.46
C ILE A 14 3.56 18.00 0.03
N TRP A 15 3.02 19.19 0.22
CA TRP A 15 1.65 19.42 0.65
C TRP A 15 0.78 19.81 -0.54
N ILE A 16 -0.15 18.94 -0.92
CA ILE A 16 -1.10 19.16 -2.01
C ILE A 16 -2.42 19.60 -1.38
N SER A 17 -2.82 20.85 -1.62
CA SER A 17 -4.03 21.45 -1.02
C SER A 17 -5.06 21.82 -2.08
N SER A 18 -6.30 21.39 -1.88
CA SER A 18 -7.45 21.81 -2.70
C SER A 18 -8.71 21.84 -1.85
N LEU A 19 -8.86 22.92 -1.10
CA LEU A 19 -9.94 23.15 -0.15
C LEU A 19 -10.74 24.41 -0.53
N ARG A 20 -11.97 24.51 -0.03
CA ARG A 20 -12.79 25.71 -0.19
C ARG A 20 -12.20 26.85 0.64
N GLU A 21 -12.45 28.09 0.24
CA GLU A 21 -11.93 29.29 0.92
C GLU A 21 -12.22 29.29 2.43
N SER A 22 -13.41 28.83 2.83
CA SER A 22 -13.81 28.70 4.24
C SER A 22 -12.99 27.71 5.07
N GLU A 23 -12.33 26.76 4.41
CA GLU A 23 -11.58 25.65 5.03
C GLU A 23 -10.06 25.92 5.02
N GLN A 24 -9.57 26.73 4.08
CA GLN A 24 -8.15 27.06 3.90
C GLN A 24 -7.48 27.69 5.12
N GLY A 25 -8.24 28.35 6.00
CA GLY A 25 -7.71 28.98 7.20
C GLY A 25 -7.00 28.01 8.13
N VAL A 26 -7.46 26.75 8.20
CA VAL A 26 -6.82 25.70 9.02
C VAL A 26 -5.47 25.31 8.42
N THR A 27 -5.46 24.94 7.14
CA THR A 27 -4.25 24.54 6.41
C THR A 27 -3.18 25.63 6.44
N ARG A 28 -3.58 26.90 6.24
CA ARG A 28 -2.66 28.04 6.31
C ARG A 28 -1.94 28.12 7.66
N ARG A 29 -2.68 27.99 8.78
CA ARG A 29 -2.07 28.01 10.14
C ARG A 29 -1.10 26.86 10.35
N ILE A 30 -1.45 25.66 9.90
CA ILE A 30 -0.59 24.48 10.00
C ILE A 30 0.72 24.71 9.22
N ILE A 31 0.63 25.26 8.01
CA ILE A 31 1.78 25.54 7.16
C ILE A 31 2.66 26.65 7.75
N GLU A 32 2.06 27.75 8.19
CA GLU A 32 2.77 28.86 8.87
C GLU A 32 3.56 28.37 10.09
N GLU A 33 3.06 27.35 10.79
CA GLU A 33 3.75 26.71 11.89
C GLU A 33 4.86 25.74 11.45
N LEU A 34 4.58 24.91 10.44
CA LEU A 34 5.47 23.81 10.05
C LEU A 34 6.60 24.21 9.11
N ASP A 35 6.42 25.21 8.24
CA ASP A 35 7.43 25.62 7.27
C ASP A 35 8.75 26.07 7.94
N PRO A 36 8.75 26.96 8.96
CA PRO A 36 9.97 27.29 9.70
C PRO A 36 10.61 26.07 10.38
N PHE A 37 9.78 25.13 10.85
CA PHE A 37 10.25 23.90 11.48
C PHE A 37 10.95 22.97 10.47
N PHE A 38 10.37 22.77 9.28
CA PHE A 38 10.99 21.98 8.22
C PHE A 38 12.32 22.59 7.76
N HIS A 39 12.37 23.91 7.57
CA HIS A 39 13.60 24.62 7.25
C HIS A 39 14.69 24.41 8.32
N CYS A 40 14.34 24.52 9.61
CA CYS A 40 15.26 24.26 10.71
C CYS A 40 15.78 22.81 10.73
N LYS A 41 14.99 21.85 10.24
CA LYS A 41 15.38 20.44 10.10
C LYS A 41 16.11 20.12 8.80
N GLY A 42 16.30 21.09 7.90
CA GLY A 42 16.90 20.86 6.58
C GLY A 42 16.01 20.03 5.65
N VAL A 43 14.70 20.02 5.88
CA VAL A 43 13.70 19.31 5.07
C VAL A 43 13.12 20.30 4.07
N ASN A 44 13.12 19.94 2.78
CA ASN A 44 12.49 20.78 1.77
C ASN A 44 10.96 20.72 1.90
N PHE A 45 10.28 21.87 1.85
CA PHE A 45 8.83 21.95 1.92
C PHE A 45 8.26 22.59 0.65
N VAL A 46 7.23 21.97 0.08
CA VAL A 46 6.53 22.47 -1.10
C VAL A 46 5.03 22.46 -0.84
N LEU A 47 4.38 23.62 -0.91
CA LEU A 47 2.93 23.72 -1.01
C LEU A 47 2.54 23.78 -2.50
N PHE A 48 1.63 22.91 -2.91
CA PHE A 48 1.09 22.87 -4.27
C PHE A 48 -0.44 22.92 -4.24
N GLU A 49 -1.00 23.87 -4.99
CA GLU A 49 -2.45 24.10 -5.06
C GLU A 49 -2.94 23.86 -6.50
N PRO A 50 -3.34 22.62 -6.86
CA PRO A 50 -3.80 22.31 -8.21
C PRO A 50 -5.02 23.14 -8.60
N GLN A 51 -5.01 23.60 -9.86
CA GLN A 51 -6.10 24.38 -10.45
C GLN A 51 -7.05 23.52 -11.28
N SER A 52 -6.60 22.31 -11.65
CA SER A 52 -7.35 21.30 -12.39
C SER A 52 -6.80 19.90 -12.08
N ALA A 53 -7.52 18.86 -12.46
CA ALA A 53 -7.01 17.49 -12.35
C ALA A 53 -5.76 17.31 -13.24
N ASP A 54 -5.71 17.95 -14.41
CA ASP A 54 -4.53 17.93 -15.29
C ASP A 54 -3.32 18.61 -14.65
N HIS A 55 -3.52 19.74 -13.96
CA HIS A 55 -2.44 20.41 -13.23
C HIS A 55 -1.86 19.50 -12.13
N LEU A 56 -2.72 18.76 -11.43
CA LEU A 56 -2.26 17.75 -10.46
C LEU A 56 -1.50 16.59 -11.15
N ARG A 57 -1.97 16.12 -12.31
CA ARG A 57 -1.28 15.06 -13.08
C ARG A 57 0.13 15.48 -13.45
N VAL A 58 0.28 16.66 -14.05
CA VAL A 58 1.56 17.22 -14.47
C VAL A 58 2.51 17.39 -13.28
N PHE A 59 1.99 17.85 -12.14
CA PHE A 59 2.78 18.00 -10.92
C PHE A 59 3.29 16.65 -10.38
N LEU A 60 2.43 15.62 -10.33
CA LEU A 60 2.86 14.28 -9.90
C LEU A 60 3.89 13.65 -10.85
N ASP A 61 3.75 13.90 -12.16
CA ASP A 61 4.74 13.46 -13.16
C ASP A 61 6.08 14.20 -12.98
N GLN A 62 6.07 15.46 -12.54
CA GLN A 62 7.27 16.20 -12.17
C GLN A 62 7.92 15.66 -10.88
N VAL A 63 7.12 15.30 -9.86
CA VAL A 63 7.61 14.66 -8.62
C VAL A 63 8.29 13.31 -8.92
N GLU A 64 7.73 12.53 -9.85
CA GLU A 64 8.36 11.28 -10.33
C GLU A 64 9.74 11.57 -10.93
N LYS A 65 9.84 12.60 -11.76
CA LYS A 65 11.09 13.00 -12.41
C LYS A 65 12.15 13.41 -11.38
N GLU A 66 11.81 14.28 -10.43
CA GLU A 66 12.72 14.72 -9.36
C GLU A 66 13.13 13.57 -8.44
N ALA A 67 12.25 12.60 -8.17
CA ALA A 67 12.58 11.40 -7.41
C ALA A 67 13.63 10.53 -8.11
N ARG A 68 13.58 10.50 -9.45
CA ARG A 68 14.49 9.73 -10.31
C ARG A 68 15.83 10.44 -10.50
N GLU A 69 15.81 11.74 -10.78
CA GLU A 69 16.97 12.52 -11.22
C GLU A 69 17.71 13.17 -10.03
N ASP A 70 16.96 13.71 -9.06
CA ASP A 70 17.49 14.54 -7.98
C ASP A 70 17.48 13.85 -6.61
N GLY A 71 16.98 12.61 -6.56
CA GLY A 71 16.93 11.83 -5.32
C GLY A 71 15.86 12.32 -4.33
N LEU A 72 14.80 12.97 -4.82
CA LEU A 72 13.65 13.36 -3.99
C LEU A 72 13.04 12.13 -3.30
N ARG A 73 12.78 12.21 -1.99
CA ARG A 73 12.17 11.18 -1.16
C ARG A 73 11.10 11.82 -0.26
N PRO A 74 9.90 12.07 -0.83
CA PRO A 74 8.91 12.89 -0.17
C PRO A 74 8.02 12.07 0.77
N ILE A 75 7.52 12.75 1.81
CA ILE A 75 6.15 12.53 2.26
C ILE A 75 5.24 13.37 1.35
N ILE A 76 4.29 12.73 0.66
CA ILE A 76 3.22 13.44 -0.04
C ILE A 76 2.01 13.52 0.90
N HIS A 77 1.62 14.74 1.23
CA HIS A 77 0.44 15.05 2.03
C HIS A 77 -0.70 15.51 1.13
N ILE A 78 -1.85 14.84 1.22
CA ILE A 78 -3.04 15.18 0.43
C ILE A 78 -4.07 15.81 1.36
N ASP A 79 -4.26 17.11 1.22
CA ASP A 79 -5.20 17.93 1.98
C ASP A 79 -6.28 18.48 1.05
N THR A 80 -7.20 17.60 0.68
CA THR A 80 -8.25 17.88 -0.30
C THR A 80 -9.56 17.26 0.14
N HIS A 81 -10.65 17.59 -0.56
CA HIS A 81 -11.83 16.72 -0.54
C HIS A 81 -11.56 15.43 -1.30
N GLY A 82 -12.36 14.40 -1.00
CA GLY A 82 -12.28 13.11 -1.67
C GLY A 82 -13.61 12.38 -1.68
N GLY A 83 -13.87 11.64 -2.74
CA GLY A 83 -15.04 10.79 -2.90
C GLY A 83 -14.64 9.34 -3.05
N LYS A 84 -15.41 8.43 -2.45
CA LYS A 84 -15.15 6.98 -2.55
C LYS A 84 -15.05 6.51 -4.00
N ASP A 85 -15.96 6.97 -4.86
CA ASP A 85 -16.06 6.53 -6.25
C ASP A 85 -15.43 7.52 -7.26
N THR A 86 -15.10 8.75 -6.82
CA THR A 86 -14.61 9.81 -7.73
C THR A 86 -13.11 10.05 -7.60
N GLY A 87 -12.52 9.89 -6.42
CA GLY A 87 -11.10 10.14 -6.19
C GLY A 87 -10.80 11.45 -5.44
N ILE A 88 -9.69 12.08 -5.81
CA ILE A 88 -9.19 13.34 -5.24
C ILE A 88 -9.90 14.49 -5.94
N HIS A 89 -10.64 15.31 -5.19
CA HIS A 89 -11.41 16.41 -5.73
C HIS A 89 -10.60 17.71 -5.81
N ILE A 90 -10.66 18.39 -6.95
CA ILE A 90 -9.97 19.66 -7.21
C ILE A 90 -10.98 20.80 -7.18
N VAL A 91 -11.03 21.52 -6.05
CA VAL A 91 -12.05 22.55 -5.78
C VAL A 91 -12.10 23.65 -6.85
N PRO A 92 -10.97 24.20 -7.35
CA PRO A 92 -11.01 25.28 -8.34
C PRO A 92 -11.69 24.93 -9.67
N SER A 93 -11.48 23.71 -10.19
CA SER A 93 -12.10 23.27 -11.46
C SER A 93 -13.39 22.46 -11.27
N GLY A 94 -13.60 21.90 -10.07
CA GLY A 94 -14.66 20.93 -9.80
C GLY A 94 -14.40 19.56 -10.42
N GLU A 95 -13.20 19.29 -10.92
CA GLU A 95 -12.80 18.01 -11.50
C GLU A 95 -12.28 17.05 -10.41
N ASP A 96 -12.25 15.75 -10.74
CA ASP A 96 -11.67 14.71 -9.89
C ASP A 96 -10.50 14.02 -10.59
N LEU A 97 -9.48 13.64 -9.82
CA LEU A 97 -8.47 12.66 -10.21
C LEU A 97 -8.84 11.30 -9.59
N SER A 98 -9.15 10.31 -10.42
CA SER A 98 -9.64 9.01 -9.93
C SER A 98 -8.61 8.28 -9.05
N TRP A 99 -9.08 7.40 -8.16
CA TRP A 99 -8.18 6.58 -7.34
C TRP A 99 -7.26 5.69 -8.18
N GLU A 100 -7.75 5.18 -9.32
CA GLU A 100 -6.94 4.41 -10.27
C GLU A 100 -5.80 5.26 -10.85
N GLU A 101 -6.11 6.46 -11.35
CA GLU A 101 -5.11 7.38 -11.91
C GLU A 101 -4.09 7.84 -10.87
N ALA A 102 -4.55 8.14 -9.64
CA ALA A 102 -3.69 8.48 -8.52
C ALA A 102 -2.77 7.31 -8.13
N THR A 103 -3.31 6.10 -8.07
CA THR A 103 -2.55 4.87 -7.74
C THR A 103 -1.42 4.64 -8.75
N ASP A 104 -1.72 4.76 -10.03
CA ASP A 104 -0.73 4.57 -11.10
C ASP A 104 0.41 5.61 -11.01
N ARG A 105 0.07 6.88 -10.72
CA ARG A 105 1.05 7.94 -10.47
C ARG A 105 1.89 7.69 -9.22
N PHE A 106 1.27 7.38 -8.09
CA PHE A 106 2.01 7.07 -6.87
C PHE A 106 2.93 5.86 -7.05
N LYS A 107 2.51 4.85 -7.81
CA LYS A 107 3.35 3.72 -8.19
C LYS A 107 4.59 4.15 -8.95
N ARG A 108 4.47 4.99 -9.97
CA ARG A 108 5.65 5.50 -10.69
C ARG A 108 6.60 6.29 -9.78
N ILE A 109 6.04 7.14 -8.91
CA ILE A 109 6.84 7.87 -7.90
C ILE A 109 7.50 6.89 -6.92
N ASN A 110 6.79 5.87 -6.45
CA ASN A 110 7.35 4.89 -5.51
C ASN A 110 8.48 4.06 -6.14
N VAL A 111 8.37 3.77 -7.45
CA VAL A 111 9.47 3.18 -8.22
C VAL A 111 10.67 4.12 -8.29
N ALA A 112 10.45 5.39 -8.64
CA ALA A 112 11.52 6.40 -8.70
C ALA A 112 12.20 6.62 -7.34
N THR A 113 11.43 6.54 -6.25
CA THR A 113 11.94 6.64 -4.87
C THR A 113 12.56 5.33 -4.35
N LYS A 114 12.55 4.25 -5.13
CA LYS A 114 13.06 2.91 -4.75
C LYS A 114 12.31 2.31 -3.54
N ASN A 115 10.99 2.28 -3.63
CA ASN A 115 10.08 1.79 -2.60
C ASN A 115 10.20 2.55 -1.27
N ASN A 116 10.17 3.87 -1.32
CA ASN A 116 10.33 4.75 -0.14
C ASN A 116 9.23 5.80 -0.04
N LEU A 117 8.29 5.87 -0.98
CA LEU A 117 7.23 6.89 -0.96
C LEU A 117 6.34 6.70 0.27
N CYS A 118 6.19 7.76 1.06
CA CYS A 118 5.21 7.85 2.13
C CYS A 118 4.08 8.80 1.70
N VAL A 119 2.84 8.38 1.92
CA VAL A 119 1.65 9.20 1.64
C VAL A 119 0.83 9.36 2.91
N VAL A 120 0.47 10.58 3.24
CA VAL A 120 -0.50 10.92 4.28
C VAL A 120 -1.66 11.60 3.58
N SER A 121 -2.80 10.93 3.48
CA SER A 121 -4.00 11.48 2.85
C SER A 121 -5.03 11.82 3.90
N LEU A 122 -5.49 13.07 3.90
CA LEU A 122 -6.65 13.53 4.67
C LEU A 122 -7.89 13.69 3.80
N ALA A 123 -7.77 13.42 2.49
CA ALA A 123 -8.93 13.26 1.62
C ALA A 123 -9.84 12.15 2.14
N CYS A 124 -11.12 12.48 2.32
CA CYS A 124 -12.16 11.53 2.72
C CYS A 124 -12.12 10.28 1.83
N TYR A 125 -12.29 9.10 2.44
CA TYR A 125 -12.19 7.80 1.75
C TYR A 125 -10.84 7.52 1.08
N GLY A 126 -9.77 8.27 1.39
CA GLY A 126 -8.47 8.08 0.76
C GLY A 126 -7.87 6.68 0.92
N PHE A 127 -8.29 5.91 1.93
CA PHE A 127 -7.85 4.52 2.09
C PHE A 127 -8.44 3.57 1.02
N HIS A 128 -9.47 4.00 0.29
CA HIS A 128 -10.03 3.24 -0.82
C HIS A 128 -8.99 2.94 -1.90
N ILE A 129 -7.96 3.76 -2.04
CA ILE A 129 -6.85 3.54 -2.99
C ILE A 129 -6.19 2.16 -2.86
N VAL A 130 -6.28 1.52 -1.68
CA VAL A 130 -5.75 0.17 -1.45
C VAL A 130 -6.51 -0.90 -2.26
N SER A 131 -7.77 -0.68 -2.65
CA SER A 131 -8.52 -1.64 -3.49
C SER A 131 -7.95 -1.76 -4.90
N GLU A 132 -7.23 -0.75 -5.37
CA GLU A 132 -6.64 -0.71 -6.71
C GLU A 132 -5.31 -1.46 -6.79
N MET A 133 -4.82 -1.98 -5.66
CA MET A 133 -3.53 -2.63 -5.58
C MET A 133 -3.58 -4.11 -5.91
N SER A 134 -2.51 -4.59 -6.54
CA SER A 134 -2.24 -6.02 -6.74
C SER A 134 -0.83 -6.36 -6.28
N ILE A 135 -0.67 -7.44 -5.52
CA ILE A 135 0.67 -7.95 -5.15
C ILE A 135 1.45 -8.51 -6.32
N SER A 136 0.82 -8.72 -7.47
CA SER A 136 1.50 -9.15 -8.70
C SER A 136 2.18 -7.99 -9.44
N ASP A 137 1.96 -6.75 -9.01
CA ASP A 137 2.61 -5.54 -9.55
C ASP A 137 3.36 -4.80 -8.44
N ARG A 138 4.01 -3.67 -8.74
CA ARG A 138 4.74 -2.84 -7.78
C ARG A 138 3.78 -2.07 -6.88
N THR A 139 4.10 -1.98 -5.59
CA THR A 139 3.28 -1.24 -4.63
C THR A 139 3.28 0.28 -4.92
N PRO A 140 2.13 0.97 -4.85
CA PRO A 140 2.03 2.42 -5.06
C PRO A 140 2.69 3.26 -3.97
N PHE A 141 2.88 2.70 -2.78
CA PHE A 141 3.49 3.40 -1.65
C PHE A 141 4.19 2.40 -0.74
N TYR A 142 5.20 2.89 -0.03
CA TYR A 142 5.81 2.16 1.07
C TYR A 142 4.93 2.23 2.32
N ILE A 143 4.44 3.43 2.62
CA ILE A 143 3.48 3.72 3.70
C ILE A 143 2.35 4.58 3.14
N LEU A 144 1.11 4.23 3.45
CA LEU A 144 -0.06 5.09 3.32
C LEU A 144 -0.74 5.22 4.67
N ALA A 145 -0.96 6.45 5.13
CA ALA A 145 -1.90 6.76 6.20
C ALA A 145 -3.09 7.52 5.61
N ALA A 146 -4.29 6.97 5.68
CA ALA A 146 -5.49 7.59 5.09
C ALA A 146 -6.77 7.16 5.79
N PRO A 147 -7.86 7.95 5.70
CA PRO A 147 -9.12 7.60 6.34
C PRO A 147 -9.91 6.58 5.51
N GLU A 148 -10.60 5.67 6.19
CA GLU A 148 -11.60 4.79 5.56
C GLU A 148 -12.91 5.51 5.24
N ASN A 149 -13.20 6.60 5.97
CA ASN A 149 -14.43 7.37 5.87
C ASN A 149 -14.11 8.87 5.82
N THR A 150 -15.04 9.71 6.26
CA THR A 150 -14.86 11.15 6.38
C THR A 150 -13.98 11.52 7.58
N VAL A 151 -13.25 12.63 7.47
CA VAL A 151 -12.40 13.20 8.53
C VAL A 151 -12.90 14.60 8.87
N SER A 152 -12.84 14.99 10.15
CA SER A 152 -13.23 16.32 10.59
C SER A 152 -12.06 17.32 10.52
N GLY A 153 -12.33 18.58 10.18
CA GLY A 153 -11.29 19.61 10.13
C GLY A 153 -10.58 19.85 11.48
N GLY A 154 -11.29 19.71 12.61
CA GLY A 154 -10.70 19.85 13.94
C GLY A 154 -9.65 18.78 14.27
N PHE A 155 -9.79 17.57 13.72
CA PHE A 155 -8.75 16.55 13.82
C PHE A 155 -7.50 16.97 13.05
N VAL A 156 -7.67 17.47 11.82
CA VAL A 156 -6.55 17.91 10.96
C VAL A 156 -5.73 18.99 11.64
N GLU A 157 -6.40 20.03 12.17
CA GLU A 157 -5.76 21.17 12.84
C GLU A 157 -4.91 20.75 14.05
N SER A 158 -5.42 19.84 14.87
CA SER A 158 -4.77 19.45 16.11
C SER A 158 -3.67 18.41 15.94
N THR A 159 -3.73 17.57 14.91
CA THR A 159 -2.86 16.39 14.81
C THR A 159 -1.75 16.52 13.78
N CYS A 160 -1.92 17.26 12.69
CA CYS A 160 -0.89 17.36 11.65
C CYS A 160 0.41 18.01 12.15
N PRO A 161 0.37 19.13 12.90
CA PRO A 161 1.61 19.71 13.42
C PRO A 161 2.34 18.77 14.36
N GLU A 162 1.61 18.10 15.27
CA GLU A 162 2.20 17.12 16.19
C GLU A 162 2.84 15.95 15.42
N PHE A 163 2.16 15.44 14.39
CA PHE A 163 2.66 14.35 13.56
C PHE A 163 4.01 14.69 12.94
N TYR A 164 4.10 15.80 12.22
CA TYR A 164 5.33 16.18 11.53
C TYR A 164 6.46 16.53 12.50
N ARG A 165 6.15 17.18 13.64
CA ARG A 165 7.13 17.40 14.70
C ARG A 165 7.69 16.10 15.24
N TYR A 166 6.84 15.10 15.45
CA TYR A 166 7.29 13.78 15.91
C TYR A 166 8.18 13.11 14.87
N VAL A 167 7.73 13.04 13.60
CA VAL A 167 8.46 12.43 12.48
C VAL A 167 9.88 12.97 12.41
N PHE A 168 10.06 14.30 12.37
CA PHE A 168 11.38 14.91 12.14
C PHE A 168 12.19 15.16 13.42
N THR A 169 11.61 14.93 14.60
CA THR A 169 12.37 14.95 15.86
C THR A 169 12.90 13.57 16.22
N HIS A 170 12.11 12.53 16.00
CA HIS A 170 12.46 11.15 16.38
C HIS A 170 12.89 10.29 15.20
N LEU A 171 12.76 10.80 13.97
CA LEU A 171 13.02 10.05 12.73
C LEU A 171 12.20 8.75 12.65
N ASP A 172 10.96 8.81 13.14
CA ASP A 172 10.08 7.65 13.30
C ASP A 172 8.65 7.96 12.83
N ILE A 173 8.40 7.72 11.54
CA ILE A 173 7.09 7.92 10.93
C ILE A 173 6.04 6.91 11.42
N MET A 174 6.44 5.66 11.65
CA MET A 174 5.53 4.62 12.12
C MET A 174 5.13 4.84 13.58
N GLY A 175 6.05 5.33 14.41
CA GLY A 175 5.75 5.81 15.76
C GLY A 175 4.83 7.03 15.75
N ALA A 176 5.10 8.02 14.90
CA ALA A 176 4.25 9.20 14.75
C ALA A 176 2.81 8.79 14.38
N TYR A 177 2.65 7.94 13.36
CA TYR A 177 1.35 7.42 12.96
C TYR A 177 0.64 6.72 14.12
N ARG A 178 1.29 5.73 14.76
CA ARG A 178 0.67 4.93 15.82
C ARG A 178 0.21 5.78 17.00
N ARG A 179 0.97 6.83 17.32
CA ARG A 179 0.69 7.71 18.45
C ARG A 179 -0.39 8.76 18.16
N ILE A 180 -0.39 9.31 16.95
CA ILE A 180 -1.13 10.56 16.66
C ILE A 180 -2.32 10.28 15.73
N PHE A 181 -2.16 9.38 14.76
CA PHE A 181 -3.19 9.07 13.77
C PHE A 181 -3.89 7.72 13.98
N GLY A 182 -3.37 6.85 14.84
CA GLY A 182 -3.75 5.43 14.94
C GLY A 182 -5.24 5.16 15.16
N ASP A 183 -5.97 6.06 15.81
CA ASP A 183 -7.40 5.92 16.09
C ASP A 183 -8.29 6.43 14.96
N THR A 184 -7.76 7.23 14.04
CA THR A 184 -8.55 7.96 13.02
C THR A 184 -8.20 7.55 11.59
N LEU A 185 -6.91 7.44 11.28
CA LEU A 185 -6.45 7.01 9.96
C LEU A 185 -6.10 5.53 10.01
N LYS A 186 -6.31 4.82 8.91
CA LYS A 186 -5.72 3.50 8.69
C LYS A 186 -4.33 3.64 8.13
N ILE A 187 -3.47 2.69 8.46
CA ILE A 187 -2.17 2.53 7.86
C ILE A 187 -2.13 1.29 6.98
N MET A 188 -1.52 1.47 5.82
CA MET A 188 -0.98 0.41 5.01
C MET A 188 0.53 0.53 5.06
N HIS A 189 1.21 -0.55 5.41
CA HIS A 189 2.64 -0.74 5.24
C HIS A 189 2.88 -1.90 4.28
N CYS A 190 3.63 -1.68 3.20
CA CYS A 190 3.64 -2.64 2.10
C CYS A 190 4.29 -3.99 2.47
N GLU A 191 5.27 -4.02 3.39
CA GLU A 191 5.86 -5.28 3.85
C GLU A 191 4.83 -6.11 4.65
N GLU A 192 4.05 -5.45 5.52
CA GLU A 192 2.95 -6.11 6.23
C GLU A 192 1.86 -6.62 5.29
N VAL A 193 1.52 -5.84 4.25
CA VAL A 193 0.57 -6.28 3.21
C VAL A 193 1.05 -7.56 2.56
N LEU A 194 2.31 -7.60 2.08
CA LEU A 194 2.83 -8.79 1.43
C LEU A 194 2.83 -9.99 2.37
N LEU A 195 3.29 -9.82 3.62
CA LEU A 195 3.29 -10.87 4.63
C LEU A 195 1.88 -11.46 4.84
N ILE A 196 0.88 -10.60 5.04
CA ILE A 196 -0.51 -11.00 5.29
C ILE A 196 -1.11 -11.68 4.07
N VAL A 197 -0.90 -11.14 2.87
CA VAL A 197 -1.42 -11.73 1.63
C VAL A 197 -0.80 -13.10 1.37
N MET A 198 0.52 -13.24 1.56
CA MET A 198 1.21 -14.52 1.43
C MET A 198 0.71 -15.53 2.47
N ALA A 199 0.51 -15.12 3.72
CA ALA A 199 -0.04 -16.00 4.76
C ALA A 199 -1.47 -16.46 4.41
N LYS A 200 -2.32 -15.57 3.90
CA LYS A 200 -3.66 -15.90 3.41
C LYS A 200 -3.62 -16.87 2.24
N TYR A 201 -2.71 -16.68 1.28
CA TYR A 201 -2.49 -17.61 0.16
C TYR A 201 -2.11 -19.01 0.67
N VAL A 202 -1.14 -19.10 1.58
CA VAL A 202 -0.69 -20.36 2.19
C VAL A 202 -1.86 -21.05 2.90
N ARG A 203 -2.60 -20.31 3.73
CA ARG A 203 -3.76 -20.82 4.45
C ARG A 203 -4.84 -21.35 3.51
N ALA A 204 -5.15 -20.60 2.46
CA ALA A 204 -6.28 -20.86 1.58
C ALA A 204 -6.10 -22.02 0.61
N GLY A 205 -4.87 -22.49 0.36
CA GLY A 205 -4.60 -23.48 -0.69
C GLY A 205 -3.48 -24.47 -0.43
N THR A 206 -2.76 -24.40 0.70
CA THR A 206 -1.60 -25.26 0.95
C THR A 206 -1.68 -26.06 2.25
N ILE A 207 -2.74 -25.87 3.04
CA ILE A 207 -2.97 -26.54 4.33
C ILE A 207 -4.29 -27.34 4.31
N GLY A 208 -4.29 -28.51 4.96
CA GLY A 208 -5.50 -29.27 5.31
C GLY A 208 -6.37 -29.66 4.09
N LYS A 209 -7.69 -29.52 4.25
CA LYS A 209 -8.68 -29.83 3.20
C LYS A 209 -8.47 -28.97 1.94
N ALA A 210 -8.17 -27.69 2.10
CA ALA A 210 -7.96 -26.78 0.98
C ALA A 210 -6.76 -27.18 0.10
N LYS A 211 -5.70 -27.74 0.72
CA LYS A 211 -4.59 -28.36 -0.03
C LYS A 211 -5.07 -29.51 -0.91
N GLN A 212 -5.90 -30.38 -0.37
CA GLN A 212 -6.41 -31.55 -1.10
C GLN A 212 -7.27 -31.11 -2.29
N GLU A 213 -8.20 -30.18 -2.05
CA GLU A 213 -9.05 -29.58 -3.10
C GLU A 213 -8.20 -28.95 -4.22
N ARG A 214 -7.14 -28.19 -3.87
CA ARG A 214 -6.23 -27.58 -4.85
C ARG A 214 -5.47 -28.62 -5.68
N VAL A 215 -4.98 -29.68 -5.05
CA VAL A 215 -4.25 -30.76 -5.75
C VAL A 215 -5.17 -31.47 -6.74
N GLU A 216 -6.38 -31.82 -6.33
CA GLU A 216 -7.32 -32.49 -7.23
C GLU A 216 -7.78 -31.56 -8.36
N ALA A 217 -7.95 -30.26 -8.11
CA ALA A 217 -8.27 -29.29 -9.17
C ALA A 217 -7.18 -29.22 -10.24
N LEU A 218 -5.90 -29.14 -9.84
CA LEU A 218 -4.76 -29.14 -10.79
C LEU A 218 -4.71 -30.41 -11.63
N ILE A 219 -4.97 -31.57 -11.02
CA ILE A 219 -4.97 -32.85 -11.73
C ILE A 219 -6.14 -32.92 -12.70
N SER A 220 -7.33 -32.50 -12.28
CA SER A 220 -8.52 -32.48 -13.15
C SER A 220 -8.29 -31.62 -14.39
N THR A 221 -7.62 -30.46 -14.28
CA THR A 221 -7.24 -29.65 -15.45
C THR A 221 -6.39 -30.45 -16.43
N VAL A 222 -5.30 -31.07 -15.96
CA VAL A 222 -4.40 -31.83 -16.83
C VAL A 222 -5.09 -33.06 -17.43
N VAL A 223 -5.89 -33.79 -16.64
CA VAL A 223 -6.62 -34.99 -17.10
C VAL A 223 -7.69 -34.64 -18.13
N ASN A 224 -8.34 -33.47 -18.00
CA ASN A 224 -9.28 -33.00 -19.02
C ASN A 224 -8.57 -32.73 -20.35
N ASP A 225 -7.32 -32.28 -20.33
CA ASP A 225 -6.55 -31.99 -21.55
C ASP A 225 -5.96 -33.24 -22.21
N ILE A 226 -5.45 -34.20 -21.42
CA ILE A 226 -4.76 -35.40 -21.95
C ILE A 226 -5.63 -36.66 -22.01
N GLY A 227 -6.84 -36.60 -21.46
CA GLY A 227 -7.75 -37.73 -21.31
C GLY A 227 -7.48 -38.61 -20.09
N PRO A 228 -8.30 -39.67 -19.88
CA PRO A 228 -8.18 -40.55 -18.73
C PRO A 228 -6.83 -41.25 -18.64
N VAL A 229 -6.26 -41.28 -17.43
CA VAL A 229 -4.96 -41.93 -17.15
C VAL A 229 -5.11 -43.04 -16.10
N GLY A 230 -4.18 -43.99 -16.09
CA GLY A 230 -4.16 -45.09 -15.14
C GLY A 230 -3.90 -44.65 -13.69
N SER A 231 -4.24 -45.54 -12.74
CA SER A 231 -4.15 -45.27 -11.29
C SER A 231 -2.72 -44.93 -10.81
N GLU A 232 -1.70 -45.58 -11.35
CA GLU A 232 -0.29 -45.28 -11.03
C GLU A 232 0.13 -43.90 -11.54
N THR A 233 -0.29 -43.51 -12.74
CA THR A 233 -0.05 -42.17 -13.28
C THR A 233 -0.73 -41.10 -12.43
N LEU A 234 -1.99 -41.32 -12.00
CA LEU A 234 -2.68 -40.39 -11.09
C LEU A 234 -1.96 -40.22 -9.75
N LYS A 235 -1.41 -41.30 -9.18
CA LYS A 235 -0.62 -41.21 -7.94
C LYS A 235 0.65 -40.38 -8.16
N ALA A 236 1.35 -40.57 -9.28
CA ALA A 236 2.51 -39.78 -9.63
C ALA A 236 2.16 -38.29 -9.82
N MET A 237 1.08 -37.99 -10.55
CA MET A 237 0.58 -36.62 -10.73
C MET A 237 0.22 -35.95 -9.40
N ARG A 238 -0.45 -36.67 -8.47
CA ARG A 238 -0.72 -36.17 -7.11
C ARG A 238 0.55 -35.82 -6.36
N LYS A 239 1.60 -36.65 -6.47
CA LYS A 239 2.88 -36.38 -5.80
C LYS A 239 3.52 -35.11 -6.36
N VAL A 240 3.57 -34.97 -7.69
CA VAL A 240 4.11 -33.78 -8.36
C VAL A 240 3.31 -32.52 -8.00
N ALA A 241 1.97 -32.58 -8.09
CA ALA A 241 1.10 -31.45 -7.74
C ALA A 241 1.25 -31.03 -6.27
N LYS A 242 1.33 -31.99 -5.34
CA LYS A 242 1.57 -31.70 -3.92
C LYS A 242 2.90 -31.00 -3.67
N GLU A 243 3.94 -31.33 -4.43
CA GLU A 243 5.24 -30.68 -4.34
C GLU A 243 5.19 -29.27 -4.94
N GLY A 244 4.60 -29.12 -6.13
CA GLY A 244 4.54 -27.85 -6.86
C GLY A 244 3.71 -26.75 -6.18
N ILE A 245 2.76 -27.10 -5.31
CA ILE A 245 1.97 -26.10 -4.56
C ILE A 245 2.60 -25.71 -3.21
N LYS A 246 3.72 -26.33 -2.81
CA LYS A 246 4.36 -25.97 -1.54
C LYS A 246 4.80 -24.52 -1.60
N PRO A 247 4.51 -23.72 -0.57
CA PRO A 247 5.05 -22.38 -0.47
C PRO A 247 6.56 -22.48 -0.19
N THR A 248 7.35 -21.88 -1.07
CA THR A 248 8.82 -21.90 -0.99
C THR A 248 9.37 -20.49 -0.77
N GLN A 249 10.65 -20.42 -0.39
CA GLN A 249 11.34 -19.15 -0.21
C GLN A 249 11.49 -18.42 -1.55
N GLU A 250 11.71 -19.14 -2.65
CA GLU A 250 11.81 -18.58 -4.00
C GLU A 250 10.48 -17.95 -4.46
N LEU A 251 9.33 -18.53 -4.06
CA LEU A 251 8.03 -17.91 -4.30
C LEU A 251 7.93 -16.56 -3.57
N LEU A 252 8.37 -16.50 -2.31
CA LEU A 252 8.34 -15.27 -1.53
C LEU A 252 9.29 -14.22 -2.13
N GLU A 253 10.51 -14.61 -2.47
CA GLU A 253 11.53 -13.73 -3.07
C GLU A 253 11.09 -13.15 -4.41
N ARG A 254 10.36 -13.91 -5.22
CA ARG A 254 9.73 -13.40 -6.45
C ARG A 254 8.80 -12.22 -6.16
N TYR A 255 7.93 -12.33 -5.15
CA TYR A 255 7.03 -11.24 -4.77
C TYR A 255 7.73 -10.10 -4.05
N ILE A 256 8.79 -10.37 -3.27
CA ILE A 256 9.65 -9.30 -2.73
C ILE A 256 10.31 -8.52 -3.88
N GLY A 257 10.82 -9.23 -4.88
CA GLY A 257 11.45 -8.64 -6.07
C GLY A 257 10.49 -7.79 -6.90
N SER A 258 9.25 -8.24 -7.10
CA SER A 258 8.24 -7.48 -7.86
C SER A 258 7.54 -6.42 -7.01
N PHE A 259 6.78 -6.82 -5.99
CA PHE A 259 5.89 -5.93 -5.22
C PHE A 259 6.65 -4.94 -4.34
N LEU A 260 7.70 -5.41 -3.66
CA LEU A 260 8.54 -4.58 -2.78
C LEU A 260 9.80 -4.06 -3.47
N MET A 261 9.96 -4.30 -4.77
CA MET A 261 11.10 -3.85 -5.58
C MET A 261 12.45 -4.28 -4.99
N GLY A 262 12.51 -5.48 -4.41
CA GLY A 262 13.74 -6.06 -3.85
C GLY A 262 14.13 -5.50 -2.47
N ARG A 263 13.26 -4.72 -1.82
CA ARG A 263 13.52 -4.20 -0.48
C ARG A 263 13.66 -5.35 0.53
N PRO A 264 14.70 -5.35 1.39
CA PRO A 264 14.86 -6.38 2.42
C PRO A 264 13.68 -6.41 3.38
N VAL A 265 13.30 -7.62 3.83
CA VAL A 265 12.23 -7.83 4.81
C VAL A 265 12.73 -8.66 5.98
N ALA A 266 12.13 -8.47 7.16
CA ALA A 266 12.50 -9.16 8.39
C ALA A 266 11.84 -10.55 8.58
N TYR A 267 11.30 -11.14 7.51
CA TYR A 267 10.57 -12.40 7.56
C TYR A 267 10.91 -13.32 6.38
N ASP A 268 10.79 -14.62 6.60
CA ASP A 268 11.00 -15.67 5.61
C ASP A 268 9.71 -16.49 5.38
N ILE A 269 9.82 -17.52 4.54
CA ILE A 269 8.69 -18.41 4.27
C ILE A 269 8.20 -19.18 5.51
N GLU A 270 9.06 -19.44 6.51
CA GLU A 270 8.66 -20.12 7.74
C GLU A 270 7.82 -19.20 8.62
N LYS A 271 8.17 -17.91 8.70
CA LYS A 271 7.33 -16.90 9.34
C LYS A 271 5.97 -16.80 8.66
N VAL A 272 5.91 -16.77 7.33
CA VAL A 272 4.65 -16.78 6.56
C VAL A 272 3.79 -18.00 6.93
N LYS A 273 4.38 -19.20 6.95
CA LYS A 273 3.68 -20.45 7.32
C LYS A 273 3.17 -20.41 8.76
N SER A 274 3.96 -19.88 9.69
CA SER A 274 3.57 -19.75 11.10
C SER A 274 2.31 -18.89 11.27
N ILE A 275 2.23 -17.76 10.57
CA ILE A 275 1.05 -16.88 10.57
C ILE A 275 -0.13 -17.57 9.87
N ALA A 276 0.12 -18.24 8.74
CA ALA A 276 -0.90 -18.97 8.01
C ALA A 276 -1.57 -20.06 8.87
N ALA A 277 -0.86 -20.66 9.81
CA ALA A 277 -1.41 -21.66 10.73
C ALA A 277 -2.38 -21.06 11.76
N THR A 278 -2.24 -19.78 12.12
CA THR A 278 -3.04 -19.13 13.16
C THR A 278 -4.26 -18.38 12.64
N ILE A 279 -4.28 -18.00 11.36
CA ILE A 279 -5.39 -17.23 10.78
C ILE A 279 -6.55 -18.13 10.35
N PRO A 280 -7.81 -17.65 10.44
CA PRO A 280 -8.95 -18.38 9.91
C PRO A 280 -8.83 -18.53 8.39
N ASP A 281 -9.46 -19.57 7.85
CA ASP A 281 -9.53 -19.74 6.40
C ASP A 281 -10.35 -18.59 5.79
N PRO A 282 -9.76 -17.75 4.92
CA PRO A 282 -10.43 -16.55 4.41
C PRO A 282 -11.63 -16.83 3.49
N TYR A 283 -11.86 -18.11 3.14
CA TYR A 283 -12.97 -18.56 2.30
C TYR A 283 -13.95 -19.48 3.04
N ALA A 284 -13.85 -19.60 4.36
CA ALA A 284 -14.72 -20.48 5.16
C ALA A 284 -16.20 -20.06 5.14
N ASP A 285 -16.50 -18.78 4.90
CA ASP A 285 -17.85 -18.24 4.91
C ASP A 285 -18.64 -18.49 3.61
N GLY A 286 -17.98 -19.01 2.56
CA GLY A 286 -18.58 -19.26 1.25
C GLY A 286 -18.96 -18.00 0.45
N LYS A 287 -18.74 -16.79 0.99
CA LYS A 287 -19.08 -15.53 0.31
C LYS A 287 -18.09 -15.18 -0.78
N ARG A 288 -16.85 -15.69 -0.66
CA ARG A 288 -15.75 -15.45 -1.60
C ARG A 288 -15.42 -16.76 -2.31
N LYS A 289 -15.24 -16.69 -3.62
CA LYS A 289 -14.70 -17.83 -4.38
C LYS A 289 -13.21 -17.97 -4.07
N ARG A 290 -12.76 -19.19 -3.76
CA ARG A 290 -11.33 -19.48 -3.69
C ARG A 290 -10.71 -19.17 -5.06
N PRO A 291 -9.58 -18.46 -5.13
CA PRO A 291 -8.88 -18.26 -6.38
C PRO A 291 -8.52 -19.62 -6.96
N MET A 292 -8.91 -19.83 -8.22
CA MET A 292 -8.54 -21.02 -8.97
C MET A 292 -7.01 -21.08 -9.10
N PRO A 293 -6.40 -22.27 -9.18
CA PRO A 293 -4.97 -22.37 -9.41
C PRO A 293 -4.63 -21.73 -10.76
N GLY A 294 -4.08 -20.52 -10.74
CA GLY A 294 -3.34 -19.97 -11.86
C GLY A 294 -1.95 -20.60 -11.86
N LEU A 295 -1.53 -21.13 -13.00
CA LEU A 295 -0.13 -21.44 -13.29
C LEU A 295 0.70 -20.15 -13.33
#